data_AF-A0A3L7U358-F1
#
_entry.id   AF-A0A3L7U358-F1
#
_cell.length_a   1.000
_cell.length_b   1.000
_cell.length_c   1.000
_cell.angle_alpha   90.00
_cell.angle_beta   90.00
_cell.angle_gamma   90.00
#
_symmetry.space_group_name_H-M   'P 1'
#
loop_
_entity.id
_entity.type
_entity.pdbx_description
1 polymer ?
#
loop_
_entity_poly.entity_id
_entity_poly.type
_entity_poly.pdbx_seq_one_letter_code
_entity_poly.pdbx_strand_id
1 'polypeptide(L)'
;MGPIFNKSNCQSCHSNPVGGWGNASVTQFGISDKGSFTMVPGESQSLLQEFGVSEFCMEIIPATANFTAIRMTNSSMAFGMVEAVPDSAIALLEDPNDANGDGVSGRIHWVRPLEETNSSSPLRVGRFGWKAQVATVLSFSGDATRNEMGITNRLLMVENAPNGDNARLAQCDPMPEPEDVNDQQGLAFIDRVTHFQRYLAVPPQTPKSGMAGESIFINVGCAKCHVPEWTTANTPGIEDAIRNKVIRPYADFMLHDMGLQGDGVSDGYASETELRTPTLWNLRTRDPMLHNGAAAGGLFSERVRTAIALHGPYGEGAGSADAFAQLSEGDKVLLVSFLNSLGRVEFDDNGDGHVNIIDFIAFKAALGSSSTPNTPNAVHDINQDGIISVADFAYFMQAYEGENGDCNGNGVADLMDLLTGTSVDADLNGLPDECVPCPADFTGDRLVSGADLGVLLGTWGQSDVPTDLNADGNVGGADLGLLLGAWGPCP
;
A
#
# COMPACT_ATOMS: atom_id res chain seq x y z
N MET A 1 -20.39 -15.10 4.35
CA MET A 1 -20.50 -14.99 2.89
C MET A 1 -21.93 -15.25 2.56
N GLY A 2 -22.66 -14.24 2.16
CA GLY A 2 -24.07 -14.38 1.80
C GLY A 2 -24.23 -14.71 0.32
N PRO A 3 -25.44 -14.51 -0.20
CA PRO A 3 -25.94 -15.18 -1.40
C PRO A 3 -25.12 -14.89 -2.65
N ILE A 4 -24.63 -13.65 -2.76
CA ILE A 4 -23.78 -13.13 -3.84
C ILE A 4 -22.68 -12.24 -3.26
N PHE A 5 -21.47 -12.32 -3.83
CA PHE A 5 -20.30 -11.61 -3.32
C PHE A 5 -19.20 -11.50 -4.37
N ASN A 6 -18.26 -10.57 -4.18
CA ASN A 6 -17.06 -10.42 -5.00
C ASN A 6 -15.86 -11.15 -4.41
N LYS A 7 -15.60 -11.00 -3.10
CA LYS A 7 -14.47 -11.69 -2.42
C LYS A 7 -14.83 -12.04 -0.98
N SER A 8 -14.10 -13.00 -0.40
CA SER A 8 -14.35 -13.50 0.96
C SER A 8 -13.65 -12.75 2.09
N ASN A 9 -12.74 -11.84 1.75
CA ASN A 9 -11.96 -11.08 2.71
C ASN A 9 -11.43 -9.79 2.07
N CYS A 10 -11.14 -8.79 2.93
CA CYS A 10 -10.67 -7.48 2.50
C CYS A 10 -9.32 -7.55 1.76
N GLN A 11 -8.38 -8.40 2.22
CA GLN A 11 -7.04 -8.52 1.63
C GLN A 11 -7.08 -8.95 0.16
N SER A 12 -8.08 -9.75 -0.24
CA SER A 12 -8.21 -10.20 -1.63
C SER A 12 -8.48 -9.05 -2.60
N CYS A 13 -9.08 -7.96 -2.11
CA CYS A 13 -9.25 -6.72 -2.87
C CYS A 13 -8.14 -5.70 -2.56
N HIS A 14 -7.66 -5.63 -1.33
CA HIS A 14 -6.70 -4.63 -0.82
C HIS A 14 -5.36 -5.29 -0.46
N SER A 15 -4.58 -5.67 -1.47
CA SER A 15 -3.43 -6.58 -1.32
C SER A 15 -2.06 -5.95 -1.45
N ASN A 16 -1.94 -4.71 -1.93
CA ASN A 16 -0.67 -4.07 -2.25
C ASN A 16 -0.44 -2.72 -1.52
N PRO A 17 0.17 -2.76 -0.31
CA PRO A 17 0.26 -3.90 0.61
C PRO A 17 -1.13 -4.20 1.21
N VAL A 18 -1.24 -5.06 2.23
CA VAL A 18 -2.53 -5.33 2.89
C VAL A 18 -3.18 -4.02 3.37
N GLY A 19 -4.43 -3.79 2.97
CA GLY A 19 -5.16 -2.54 3.21
C GLY A 19 -4.90 -1.46 2.14
N GLY A 20 -3.90 -1.67 1.28
CA GLY A 20 -3.52 -0.79 0.19
C GLY A 20 -4.38 -0.92 -1.06
N TRP A 21 -3.80 -0.52 -2.19
CA TRP A 21 -4.41 -0.68 -3.50
C TRP A 21 -4.50 -2.17 -3.84
N GLY A 22 -5.34 -2.54 -4.79
CA GLY A 22 -5.32 -3.89 -5.33
C GLY A 22 -5.49 -3.93 -6.83
N ASN A 23 -5.12 -5.07 -7.38
CA ASN A 23 -5.34 -5.42 -8.79
C ASN A 23 -6.72 -6.03 -9.04
N ALA A 24 -7.52 -6.22 -7.99
CA ALA A 24 -8.91 -6.62 -8.11
C ALA A 24 -9.73 -5.48 -8.72
N SER A 25 -10.68 -5.84 -9.57
CA SER A 25 -11.60 -4.91 -10.18
C SER A 25 -13.03 -5.37 -10.00
N VAL A 26 -13.95 -4.42 -9.89
CA VAL A 26 -15.38 -4.67 -9.88
C VAL A 26 -16.01 -4.16 -11.17
N THR A 27 -17.11 -4.79 -11.59
CA THR A 27 -17.87 -4.38 -12.77
C THR A 27 -19.13 -3.65 -12.33
N GLN A 28 -19.30 -2.43 -12.82
CA GLN A 28 -20.57 -1.70 -12.79
C GLN A 28 -21.33 -2.00 -14.08
N PHE A 29 -22.65 -2.06 -14.01
CA PHE A 29 -23.54 -2.23 -15.15
C PHE A 29 -24.79 -1.35 -15.03
N GLY A 30 -25.39 -1.00 -16.17
CA GLY A 30 -26.56 -0.14 -16.19
C GLY A 30 -27.11 0.10 -17.59
N ILE A 31 -27.95 1.12 -17.68
CA ILE A 31 -28.42 1.71 -18.93
C ILE A 31 -27.81 3.10 -19.06
N SER A 32 -27.04 3.32 -20.12
CA SER A 32 -26.66 4.65 -20.57
C SER A 32 -27.53 5.05 -21.75
N ASP A 33 -28.20 6.20 -21.65
CA ASP A 33 -28.89 6.87 -22.75
C ASP A 33 -28.41 8.31 -22.85
N LYS A 34 -27.73 8.65 -23.95
CA LYS A 34 -27.22 10.02 -24.25
C LYS A 34 -26.43 10.66 -23.10
N GLY A 35 -25.62 9.88 -22.40
CA GLY A 35 -24.80 10.36 -21.27
C GLY A 35 -25.59 10.52 -19.96
N SER A 36 -26.67 9.75 -19.80
CA SER A 36 -27.34 9.56 -18.52
C SER A 36 -27.34 8.08 -18.14
N PHE A 37 -26.60 7.75 -17.09
CA PHE A 37 -26.54 6.45 -16.47
C PHE A 37 -27.74 6.24 -15.56
N THR A 38 -28.34 5.07 -15.63
CA THR A 38 -29.40 4.62 -14.73
C THR A 38 -29.20 3.15 -14.41
N MET A 39 -29.62 2.73 -13.20
CA MET A 39 -29.66 1.31 -12.88
C MET A 39 -30.64 0.60 -13.80
N VAL A 40 -30.33 -0.66 -14.13
CA VAL A 40 -31.25 -1.49 -14.93
C VAL A 40 -32.57 -1.65 -14.16
N PRO A 41 -33.74 -1.40 -14.77
CA PRO A 41 -35.02 -1.55 -14.10
C PRO A 41 -35.21 -2.97 -13.54
N GLY A 42 -35.53 -3.06 -12.26
CA GLY A 42 -35.74 -4.32 -11.55
C GLY A 42 -34.51 -4.81 -10.78
N GLU A 43 -33.32 -4.26 -11.04
CA GLU A 43 -32.11 -4.58 -10.29
C GLU A 43 -32.05 -3.83 -8.95
N SER A 44 -31.38 -4.45 -7.97
CA SER A 44 -31.22 -3.87 -6.63
C SER A 44 -30.05 -2.88 -6.55
N GLN A 45 -29.10 -2.97 -7.47
CA GLN A 45 -27.89 -2.16 -7.54
C GLN A 45 -27.28 -2.17 -8.94
N SER A 46 -26.20 -1.41 -9.15
CA SER A 46 -25.42 -1.38 -10.40
C SER A 46 -24.10 -2.14 -10.33
N LEU A 47 -23.78 -2.77 -9.20
CA LEU A 47 -22.55 -3.54 -8.98
C LEU A 47 -22.79 -5.01 -9.25
N LEU A 48 -22.00 -5.63 -10.12
CA LEU A 48 -22.01 -7.08 -10.33
C LEU A 48 -21.20 -7.78 -9.23
N GLN A 49 -21.79 -8.81 -8.62
CA GLN A 49 -21.08 -9.77 -7.76
C GLN A 49 -20.56 -10.95 -8.60
N GLU A 50 -19.25 -11.16 -8.58
CA GLU A 50 -18.55 -12.17 -9.37
C GLU A 50 -18.95 -13.60 -8.99
N PHE A 51 -19.34 -13.85 -7.74
CA PHE A 51 -19.66 -15.16 -7.21
C PHE A 51 -21.03 -15.20 -6.52
N GLY A 52 -21.56 -16.41 -6.38
CA GLY A 52 -22.67 -16.72 -5.49
C GLY A 52 -22.46 -18.04 -4.77
N VAL A 53 -23.24 -18.30 -3.72
CA VAL A 53 -23.14 -19.54 -2.92
C VAL A 53 -23.45 -20.80 -3.73
N SER A 54 -24.09 -20.65 -4.90
CA SER A 54 -24.27 -21.68 -5.91
C SER A 54 -24.42 -21.03 -7.28
N GLU A 55 -24.31 -21.81 -8.35
CA GLU A 55 -24.62 -21.37 -9.72
C GLU A 55 -26.05 -20.83 -9.83
N PHE A 56 -27.00 -21.44 -9.11
CA PHE A 56 -28.37 -20.94 -9.03
C PHE A 56 -28.46 -19.55 -8.40
N CYS A 57 -27.49 -19.09 -7.61
CA CYS A 57 -27.54 -17.79 -6.93
C CYS A 57 -26.73 -16.70 -7.62
N MET A 58 -25.86 -17.03 -8.58
CA MET A 58 -24.96 -16.05 -9.21
C MET A 58 -25.72 -14.91 -9.87
N GLU A 59 -25.23 -13.69 -9.65
CA GLU A 59 -25.67 -12.53 -10.40
C GLU A 59 -25.09 -12.57 -11.82
N ILE A 60 -25.87 -12.10 -12.78
CA ILE A 60 -25.43 -11.91 -14.17
C ILE A 60 -25.74 -10.49 -14.62
N ILE A 61 -24.98 -9.98 -15.58
CA ILE A 61 -25.34 -8.71 -16.22
C ILE A 61 -26.63 -8.92 -17.04
N PRO A 62 -27.72 -8.19 -16.75
CA PRO A 62 -28.97 -8.37 -17.48
C PRO A 62 -28.80 -8.07 -18.97
N ALA A 63 -29.49 -8.82 -19.84
CA ALA A 63 -29.46 -8.57 -21.29
C ALA A 63 -30.01 -7.19 -21.69
N THR A 64 -30.75 -6.53 -20.80
CA THR A 64 -31.25 -5.16 -20.95
C THR A 64 -30.22 -4.09 -20.60
N ALA A 65 -29.13 -4.45 -19.91
CA ALA A 65 -28.01 -3.54 -19.70
C ALA A 65 -27.32 -3.26 -21.04
N ASN A 66 -27.01 -1.99 -21.30
CA ASN A 66 -26.29 -1.57 -22.50
C ASN A 66 -24.95 -0.90 -22.18
N PHE A 67 -24.60 -0.83 -20.90
CA PHE A 67 -23.43 -0.14 -20.39
C PHE A 67 -22.75 -0.96 -19.29
N THR A 68 -21.42 -1.00 -19.33
CA THR A 68 -20.58 -1.53 -18.26
C THR A 68 -19.36 -0.65 -18.05
N ALA A 69 -18.86 -0.63 -16.81
CA ALA A 69 -17.63 0.06 -16.44
C ALA A 69 -16.84 -0.77 -15.45
N ILE A 70 -15.52 -0.64 -15.46
CA ILE A 70 -14.62 -1.33 -14.54
C ILE A 70 -14.06 -0.33 -13.55
N ARG A 71 -14.06 -0.68 -12.26
CA ARG A 71 -13.40 0.09 -11.20
C ARG A 71 -12.38 -0.80 -10.47
N MET A 72 -11.14 -0.36 -10.41
CA MET A 72 -10.06 -0.96 -9.62
C MET A 72 -10.27 -0.69 -8.14
N THR A 73 -9.86 -1.63 -7.28
CA THR A 73 -9.93 -1.44 -5.84
C THR A 73 -9.08 -0.23 -5.38
N ASN A 74 -9.71 0.67 -4.62
CA ASN A 74 -9.04 1.83 -4.03
C ASN A 74 -8.24 1.45 -2.78
N SER A 75 -7.28 2.27 -2.37
CA SER A 75 -6.60 2.06 -1.08
C SER A 75 -7.55 2.28 0.10
N SER A 76 -7.41 1.48 1.15
CA SER A 76 -8.06 1.66 2.46
C SER A 76 -7.09 2.13 3.57
N MET A 77 -5.85 2.50 3.20
CA MET A 77 -4.82 2.86 4.17
C MET A 77 -5.09 4.24 4.78
N ALA A 78 -4.83 4.35 6.09
CA ALA A 78 -4.97 5.57 6.87
C ALA A 78 -6.35 6.26 6.74
N PHE A 79 -7.40 5.46 6.57
CA PHE A 79 -8.77 5.96 6.48
C PHE A 79 -9.20 6.75 7.71
N GLY A 80 -8.70 6.40 8.90
CA GLY A 80 -8.95 7.20 10.12
C GLY A 80 -8.38 8.61 10.04
N MET A 81 -7.21 8.79 9.41
CA MET A 81 -6.62 10.12 9.19
C MET A 81 -7.42 10.93 8.17
N VAL A 82 -7.88 10.29 7.08
CA VAL A 82 -8.70 10.92 6.04
C VAL A 82 -10.07 11.34 6.59
N GLU A 83 -10.77 10.45 7.31
CA GLU A 83 -12.05 10.77 7.96
C GLU A 83 -11.92 11.95 8.93
N ALA A 84 -10.79 12.03 9.63
CA ALA A 84 -10.56 13.06 10.64
C ALA A 84 -10.25 14.45 10.07
N VAL A 85 -10.03 14.60 8.76
CA VAL A 85 -9.92 15.94 8.13
C VAL A 85 -11.26 16.68 8.30
N PRO A 86 -11.31 17.90 8.87
CA PRO A 86 -12.56 18.62 9.07
C PRO A 86 -13.32 18.86 7.75
N ASP A 87 -14.63 18.58 7.73
CA ASP A 87 -15.49 18.88 6.55
C ASP A 87 -15.39 20.35 6.15
N SER A 88 -15.35 21.25 7.14
CA SER A 88 -15.22 22.68 6.91
C SER A 88 -13.89 23.09 6.30
N ALA A 89 -12.81 22.34 6.54
CA ALA A 89 -11.52 22.61 5.90
C ALA A 89 -11.56 22.26 4.41
N ILE A 90 -12.19 21.13 4.06
CA ILE A 90 -12.39 20.72 2.67
C ILE A 90 -13.32 21.70 1.96
N ALA A 91 -14.42 22.10 2.58
CA ALA A 91 -15.37 23.08 2.04
C ALA A 91 -14.79 24.47 1.73
N LEU A 92 -13.62 24.84 2.30
CA LEU A 92 -12.94 26.09 1.95
C LEU A 92 -12.27 26.06 0.56
N LEU A 93 -12.02 24.87 0.01
CA LEU A 93 -11.40 24.69 -1.31
C LEU A 93 -12.41 24.36 -2.41
N GLU A 94 -13.70 24.20 -2.06
CA GLU A 94 -14.74 23.88 -3.03
C GLU A 94 -14.94 25.05 -4.00
N ASP A 95 -14.80 24.79 -5.31
CA ASP A 95 -14.97 25.79 -6.38
C ASP A 95 -15.75 25.20 -7.58
N PRO A 96 -17.03 24.82 -7.40
CA PRO A 96 -17.80 24.08 -8.41
C PRO A 96 -18.14 24.91 -9.66
N ASN A 97 -17.81 26.20 -9.68
CA ASN A 97 -18.07 27.09 -10.81
C ASN A 97 -16.79 27.65 -11.44
N ASP A 98 -15.61 27.15 -11.06
CA ASP A 98 -14.29 27.65 -11.49
C ASP A 98 -14.23 29.19 -11.35
N ALA A 99 -14.61 29.70 -10.18
CA ALA A 99 -14.70 31.14 -9.92
C ALA A 99 -13.34 31.83 -9.99
N ASN A 100 -12.25 31.08 -9.79
CA ASN A 100 -10.89 31.57 -9.91
C ASN A 100 -10.34 31.51 -11.36
N GLY A 101 -11.03 30.83 -12.28
CA GLY A 101 -10.68 30.70 -13.70
C GLY A 101 -9.40 29.89 -13.95
N ASP A 102 -9.08 28.96 -13.06
CA ASP A 102 -7.90 28.11 -13.13
C ASP A 102 -8.16 26.78 -13.87
N GLY A 103 -9.40 26.54 -14.28
CA GLY A 103 -9.84 25.38 -15.06
C GLY A 103 -10.19 24.14 -14.23
N VAL A 104 -10.20 24.25 -12.90
CA VAL A 104 -10.57 23.17 -11.98
C VAL A 104 -11.86 23.55 -11.26
N SER A 105 -12.82 22.61 -11.20
CA SER A 105 -14.16 22.83 -10.65
C SER A 105 -14.48 21.87 -9.50
N GLY A 106 -13.54 21.75 -8.56
CA GLY A 106 -13.63 20.80 -7.45
C GLY A 106 -14.95 20.92 -6.68
N ARG A 107 -15.70 19.83 -6.61
CA ARG A 107 -17.04 19.79 -6.02
C ARG A 107 -17.16 18.72 -4.95
N ILE A 108 -17.74 19.07 -3.81
CA ILE A 108 -17.96 18.13 -2.72
C ILE A 108 -19.19 17.27 -3.02
N HIS A 109 -19.04 15.95 -2.86
CA HIS A 109 -20.19 15.05 -2.74
C HIS A 109 -20.66 15.04 -1.28
N TRP A 110 -21.69 15.81 -0.97
CA TRP A 110 -22.29 15.83 0.37
C TRP A 110 -23.18 14.59 0.57
N VAL A 111 -22.79 13.70 1.48
CA VAL A 111 -23.46 12.42 1.72
C VAL A 111 -23.85 12.24 3.18
N ARG A 112 -24.88 11.42 3.42
CA ARG A 112 -25.29 11.04 4.76
C ARG A 112 -24.55 9.76 5.16
N PRO A 113 -23.79 9.74 6.28
CA PRO A 113 -23.26 8.49 6.82
C PRO A 113 -24.37 7.49 7.12
N LEU A 114 -24.12 6.19 6.89
CA LEU A 114 -25.07 5.12 7.12
C LEU A 114 -25.48 4.98 8.59
N GLU A 115 -24.59 5.33 9.52
CA GLU A 115 -24.86 5.36 10.96
C GLU A 115 -25.80 6.50 11.39
N GLU A 116 -26.05 7.49 10.52
CA GLU A 116 -26.94 8.62 10.80
C GLU A 116 -28.38 8.34 10.37
N THR A 117 -29.21 7.86 11.30
CA THR A 117 -30.62 7.50 11.04
C THR A 117 -31.56 8.71 10.96
N ASN A 118 -31.15 9.86 11.51
CA ASN A 118 -31.95 11.08 11.46
C ASN A 118 -31.77 11.78 10.10
N SER A 119 -32.85 11.90 9.34
CA SER A 119 -32.81 12.55 8.03
C SER A 119 -32.47 14.05 8.08
N SER A 120 -32.53 14.65 9.26
CA SER A 120 -32.14 16.05 9.50
C SER A 120 -30.69 16.20 10.01
N SER A 121 -29.94 15.11 10.21
CA SER A 121 -28.52 15.19 10.53
C SER A 121 -27.78 15.90 9.39
N PRO A 122 -26.81 16.79 9.69
CA PRO A 122 -25.99 17.43 8.67
C PRO A 122 -25.31 16.40 7.76
N LEU A 123 -25.24 16.70 6.46
CA LEU A 123 -24.44 15.91 5.53
C LEU A 123 -22.95 16.09 5.87
N ARG A 124 -22.17 15.07 5.51
CA ARG A 124 -20.71 15.04 5.67
C ARG A 124 -20.07 15.05 4.30
N VAL A 125 -18.81 15.50 4.23
CA VAL A 125 -18.01 15.40 3.00
C VAL A 125 -17.79 13.92 2.70
N GLY A 126 -18.15 13.51 1.49
CA GLY A 126 -17.76 12.23 0.93
C GLY A 126 -16.26 12.13 0.71
N ARG A 127 -15.63 11.05 1.16
CA ARG A 127 -14.16 10.88 1.15
C ARG A 127 -13.70 9.54 0.56
N PHE A 128 -14.59 8.55 0.54
CA PHE A 128 -14.30 7.19 0.14
C PHE A 128 -15.14 6.76 -1.06
N GLY A 129 -14.68 5.72 -1.76
CA GLY A 129 -15.22 5.31 -3.05
C GLY A 129 -14.68 6.16 -4.22
N TRP A 130 -15.05 5.77 -5.44
CA TRP A 130 -14.62 6.47 -6.66
C TRP A 130 -15.44 7.73 -6.95
N LYS A 131 -16.66 7.84 -6.40
CA LYS A 131 -17.55 8.99 -6.56
C LYS A 131 -17.74 9.76 -5.26
N ALA A 132 -16.82 9.58 -4.29
CA ALA A 132 -16.95 10.17 -2.96
C ALA A 132 -18.30 9.85 -2.29
N GLN A 133 -18.90 8.70 -2.56
CA GLN A 133 -20.26 8.39 -2.11
C GLN A 133 -20.32 7.95 -0.63
N VAL A 134 -19.18 7.86 0.06
CA VAL A 134 -19.10 7.43 1.47
C VAL A 134 -18.26 8.41 2.29
N ALA A 135 -18.75 8.82 3.46
CA ALA A 135 -18.11 9.85 4.30
C ALA A 135 -17.30 9.32 5.49
N THR A 136 -17.65 8.16 6.06
CA THR A 136 -17.03 7.62 7.29
C THR A 136 -16.48 6.21 7.07
N VAL A 137 -15.47 5.82 7.85
CA VAL A 137 -14.84 4.49 7.83
C VAL A 137 -15.85 3.42 8.25
N LEU A 138 -16.75 3.75 9.18
CA LEU A 138 -17.82 2.84 9.60
C LEU A 138 -18.84 2.62 8.46
N SER A 139 -19.27 3.70 7.79
CA SER A 139 -20.11 3.59 6.60
C SER A 139 -19.42 2.77 5.50
N PHE A 140 -18.13 2.98 5.26
CA PHE A 140 -17.37 2.21 4.27
C PHE A 140 -17.32 0.72 4.63
N SER A 141 -17.03 0.39 5.90
CA SER A 141 -16.99 -0.99 6.38
C SER A 141 -18.34 -1.68 6.23
N GLY A 142 -19.43 -1.01 6.62
CA GLY A 142 -20.79 -1.52 6.48
C GLY A 142 -21.22 -1.72 5.03
N ASP A 143 -20.97 -0.74 4.17
CA ASP A 143 -21.30 -0.79 2.74
C ASP A 143 -20.54 -1.91 2.02
N ALA A 144 -19.22 -1.96 2.18
CA ALA A 144 -18.39 -2.97 1.54
C ALA A 144 -18.69 -4.39 2.05
N THR A 145 -18.97 -4.55 3.35
CA THR A 145 -19.31 -5.87 3.93
C THR A 145 -20.58 -6.43 3.30
N ARG A 146 -21.59 -5.60 3.04
CA ARG A 146 -22.80 -6.02 2.34
C ARG A 146 -22.57 -6.19 0.84
N ASN A 147 -22.03 -5.19 0.15
CA ASN A 147 -21.97 -5.17 -1.31
C ASN A 147 -20.86 -6.05 -1.90
N GLU A 148 -19.74 -6.23 -1.19
CA GLU A 148 -18.57 -6.99 -1.68
C GLU A 148 -18.48 -8.40 -1.08
N MET A 149 -19.02 -8.62 0.13
CA MET A 149 -18.96 -9.92 0.83
C MET A 149 -20.34 -10.59 1.00
N GLY A 150 -21.43 -9.89 0.70
CA GLY A 150 -22.81 -10.37 0.88
C GLY A 150 -23.13 -10.61 2.35
N ILE A 151 -22.74 -9.72 3.26
CA ILE A 151 -23.01 -9.91 4.69
C ILE A 151 -23.77 -8.68 5.16
N THR A 152 -25.03 -8.84 5.57
CA THR A 152 -25.75 -7.72 6.16
C THR A 152 -25.17 -7.37 7.51
N ASN A 153 -25.46 -6.16 7.93
CA ASN A 153 -25.00 -5.65 9.20
C ASN A 153 -26.00 -4.65 9.76
N ARG A 154 -25.75 -4.20 11.00
CA ARG A 154 -26.64 -3.27 11.71
C ARG A 154 -26.94 -1.95 10.97
N LEU A 155 -26.13 -1.56 9.98
CA LEU A 155 -26.35 -0.36 9.17
C LEU A 155 -27.16 -0.67 7.89
N LEU A 156 -27.02 -1.88 7.35
CA LEU A 156 -27.64 -2.33 6.11
C LEU A 156 -28.21 -3.75 6.31
N MET A 157 -29.49 -3.81 6.68
CA MET A 157 -30.19 -5.02 7.13
C MET A 157 -30.92 -5.79 6.01
N VAL A 158 -30.67 -5.45 4.75
CA VAL A 158 -31.40 -5.98 3.59
C VAL A 158 -30.39 -6.49 2.58
N GLU A 159 -30.44 -7.78 2.22
CA GLU A 159 -29.52 -8.32 1.24
C GLU A 159 -29.71 -7.84 -0.20
N ASN A 160 -28.65 -8.01 -0.99
CA ASN A 160 -28.72 -7.88 -2.43
C ASN A 160 -29.38 -9.13 -3.02
N ALA A 161 -30.59 -8.94 -3.57
CA ALA A 161 -31.26 -10.00 -4.29
C ALA A 161 -30.53 -10.25 -5.62
N PRO A 162 -30.11 -11.49 -5.94
CA PRO A 162 -29.46 -11.78 -7.20
C PRO A 162 -30.37 -11.42 -8.37
N ASN A 163 -29.90 -10.52 -9.23
CA ASN A 163 -30.70 -9.94 -10.33
C ASN A 163 -32.01 -9.27 -9.87
N GLY A 164 -32.06 -8.75 -8.64
CA GLY A 164 -33.27 -8.16 -8.04
C GLY A 164 -34.38 -9.16 -7.70
N ASP A 165 -34.15 -10.47 -7.84
CA ASP A 165 -35.16 -11.50 -7.61
C ASP A 165 -35.23 -11.93 -6.14
N ASN A 166 -36.20 -11.38 -5.41
CA ASN A 166 -36.43 -11.72 -4.00
C ASN A 166 -36.88 -13.17 -3.78
N ALA A 167 -37.51 -13.82 -4.77
CA ALA A 167 -37.90 -15.23 -4.65
C ALA A 167 -36.69 -16.17 -4.81
N ARG A 168 -35.71 -15.75 -5.61
CA ARG A 168 -34.40 -16.38 -5.72
C ARG A 168 -33.57 -16.15 -4.46
N LEU A 169 -33.53 -14.91 -3.96
CA LEU A 169 -32.84 -14.57 -2.71
C LEU A 169 -33.30 -15.46 -1.55
N ALA A 170 -34.61 -15.64 -1.37
CA ALA A 170 -35.17 -16.48 -0.29
C ALA A 170 -34.73 -17.96 -0.33
N GLN A 171 -34.21 -18.44 -1.46
CA GLN A 171 -33.62 -19.79 -1.59
C GLN A 171 -32.10 -19.79 -1.44
N CYS A 172 -31.46 -18.66 -1.74
CA CYS A 172 -30.02 -18.46 -1.68
C CYS A 172 -29.52 -18.06 -0.29
N ASP A 173 -30.39 -17.42 0.49
CA ASP A 173 -30.07 -16.97 1.83
C ASP A 173 -31.10 -17.47 2.86
N PRO A 174 -30.78 -18.56 3.59
CA PRO A 174 -31.64 -19.09 4.63
C PRO A 174 -31.37 -18.47 6.01
N MET A 175 -30.38 -17.57 6.15
CA MET A 175 -29.93 -17.07 7.45
C MET A 175 -30.77 -15.87 7.92
N PRO A 176 -30.99 -15.69 9.23
CA PRO A 176 -31.63 -14.47 9.75
C PRO A 176 -30.71 -13.26 9.74
N GLU A 177 -31.32 -12.12 9.44
CA GLU A 177 -30.66 -10.82 9.38
C GLU A 177 -30.54 -10.12 10.75
N PRO A 178 -29.42 -9.41 11.04
CA PRO A 178 -28.23 -9.37 10.22
C PRO A 178 -27.33 -10.60 10.43
N GLU A 179 -26.58 -11.02 9.42
CA GLU A 179 -25.55 -12.05 9.61
C GLU A 179 -24.42 -11.54 10.51
N ASP A 180 -24.07 -10.25 10.38
CA ASP A 180 -23.07 -9.63 11.24
C ASP A 180 -23.63 -9.35 12.64
N VAL A 181 -23.25 -10.22 13.58
CA VAL A 181 -23.64 -10.18 14.98
C VAL A 181 -22.44 -9.96 15.88
N ASN A 182 -22.71 -9.39 17.07
CA ASN A 182 -21.67 -9.17 18.07
C ASN A 182 -21.04 -10.48 18.54
N ASP A 183 -19.72 -10.48 18.62
CA ASP A 183 -18.94 -11.55 19.23
C ASP A 183 -18.95 -11.47 20.78
N GLN A 184 -18.12 -12.31 21.41
CA GLN A 184 -18.00 -12.38 22.88
C GLN A 184 -17.50 -11.08 23.53
N GLN A 185 -16.82 -10.22 22.78
CA GLN A 185 -16.36 -8.90 23.23
C GLN A 185 -17.39 -7.79 22.93
N GLY A 186 -18.54 -8.14 22.35
CA GLY A 186 -19.60 -7.19 22.01
C GLY A 186 -19.32 -6.39 20.74
N LEU A 187 -18.37 -6.84 19.90
CA LEU A 187 -18.04 -6.19 18.64
C LEU A 187 -18.55 -7.02 17.47
N ALA A 188 -19.17 -6.35 16.49
CA ALA A 188 -19.52 -6.97 15.22
C ALA A 188 -18.29 -7.02 14.30
N PHE A 189 -18.37 -7.77 13.21
CA PHE A 189 -17.34 -7.83 12.18
C PHE A 189 -17.02 -6.43 11.62
N ILE A 190 -18.05 -5.63 11.30
CA ILE A 190 -17.82 -4.28 10.76
C ILE A 190 -17.09 -3.36 11.76
N ASP A 191 -17.22 -3.57 13.07
CA ASP A 191 -16.49 -2.80 14.08
C ASP A 191 -14.99 -3.12 14.02
N ARG A 192 -14.65 -4.40 13.86
CA ARG A 192 -13.25 -4.85 13.78
C ARG A 192 -12.58 -4.35 12.51
N VAL A 193 -13.29 -4.41 11.38
CA VAL A 193 -12.81 -3.87 10.10
C VAL A 193 -12.65 -2.35 10.19
N THR A 194 -13.63 -1.65 10.76
CA THR A 194 -13.57 -0.20 10.99
C THR A 194 -12.35 0.17 11.83
N HIS A 195 -12.12 -0.53 12.95
CA HIS A 195 -10.95 -0.28 13.80
C HIS A 195 -9.64 -0.53 13.04
N PHE A 196 -9.54 -1.64 12.32
CA PHE A 196 -8.36 -1.94 11.50
C PHE A 196 -8.07 -0.80 10.51
N GLN A 197 -9.05 -0.43 9.67
CA GLN A 197 -8.91 0.64 8.67
C GLN A 197 -8.64 2.02 9.29
N ARG A 198 -9.25 2.31 10.45
CA ARG A 198 -9.05 3.56 11.18
C ARG A 198 -7.61 3.70 11.68
N TYR A 199 -7.00 2.61 12.13
CA TYR A 199 -5.66 2.59 12.72
C TYR A 199 -4.54 2.10 11.79
N LEU A 200 -4.85 1.77 10.53
CA LEU A 200 -3.82 1.57 9.52
C LEU A 200 -2.96 2.82 9.41
N ALA A 201 -1.64 2.63 9.52
CA ALA A 201 -0.69 3.72 9.47
C ALA A 201 -0.73 4.45 8.11
N VAL A 202 -0.35 5.73 8.12
CA VAL A 202 -0.06 6.47 6.89
C VAL A 202 1.10 5.78 6.19
N PRO A 203 0.99 5.47 4.88
CA PRO A 203 2.10 4.87 4.15
C PRO A 203 3.35 5.75 4.20
N PRO A 204 4.55 5.14 4.25
CA PRO A 204 5.78 5.90 4.39
C PRO A 204 6.05 6.78 3.17
N GLN A 205 6.85 7.83 3.37
CA GLN A 205 7.37 8.64 2.29
C GLN A 205 8.85 8.91 2.55
N THR A 206 9.70 8.52 1.60
CA THR A 206 11.14 8.70 1.71
C THR A 206 11.73 9.26 0.41
N PRO A 207 12.36 10.45 0.44
CA PRO A 207 12.52 11.36 1.60
C PRO A 207 11.21 12.04 2.02
N LYS A 208 11.10 12.40 3.30
CA LYS A 208 9.87 12.95 3.91
C LYS A 208 9.48 14.34 3.40
N SER A 209 10.44 15.11 2.90
CA SER A 209 10.22 16.48 2.44
C SER A 209 11.40 17.00 1.61
N GLY A 210 11.23 18.17 0.96
CA GLY A 210 12.32 18.92 0.34
C GLY A 210 12.73 18.47 -1.07
N MET A 211 11.95 17.56 -1.68
CA MET A 211 12.19 17.13 -3.06
C MET A 211 11.84 18.25 -4.04
N ALA A 212 12.70 18.52 -5.01
CA ALA A 212 12.43 19.50 -6.06
C ALA A 212 11.20 19.10 -6.91
N GLY A 213 10.97 17.80 -7.05
CA GLY A 213 9.81 17.23 -7.73
C GLY A 213 8.46 17.65 -7.13
N GLU A 214 8.38 17.86 -5.81
CA GLU A 214 7.15 18.35 -5.15
C GLU A 214 6.86 19.80 -5.56
N SER A 215 7.89 20.64 -5.65
CA SER A 215 7.75 22.01 -6.14
C SER A 215 7.31 22.04 -7.61
N ILE A 216 7.87 21.17 -8.45
CA ILE A 216 7.45 21.04 -9.85
C ILE A 216 5.99 20.57 -9.91
N PHE A 217 5.60 19.58 -9.11
CA PHE A 217 4.23 19.07 -9.00
C PHE A 217 3.21 20.17 -8.68
N ILE A 218 3.54 21.06 -7.74
CA ILE A 218 2.72 22.23 -7.42
C ILE A 218 2.68 23.20 -8.62
N ASN A 219 3.84 23.52 -9.21
CA ASN A 219 3.95 24.52 -10.27
C ASN A 219 3.27 24.12 -11.58
N VAL A 220 3.24 22.83 -11.92
CA VAL A 220 2.50 22.35 -13.10
C VAL A 220 0.98 22.28 -12.87
N GLY A 221 0.52 22.48 -11.64
CA GLY A 221 -0.91 22.54 -11.31
C GLY A 221 -1.50 21.23 -10.78
N CYS A 222 -0.72 20.17 -10.57
CA CYS A 222 -1.25 18.92 -10.00
C CYS A 222 -1.88 19.14 -8.62
N ALA A 223 -1.30 20.03 -7.82
CA ALA A 223 -1.75 20.35 -6.48
C ALA A 223 -3.12 21.06 -6.40
N LYS A 224 -3.72 21.45 -7.54
CA LYS A 224 -5.08 22.01 -7.58
C LYS A 224 -6.14 21.00 -7.14
N CYS A 225 -5.98 19.73 -7.52
CA CYS A 225 -6.83 18.62 -7.07
C CYS A 225 -6.10 17.74 -6.03
N HIS A 226 -4.81 17.50 -6.26
CA HIS A 226 -3.98 16.70 -5.35
C HIS A 226 -3.40 17.54 -4.21
N VAL A 227 -4.27 18.12 -3.39
CA VAL A 227 -3.92 19.03 -2.28
C VAL A 227 -2.92 18.37 -1.33
N PRO A 228 -1.70 18.93 -1.17
CA PRO A 228 -0.60 18.23 -0.50
C PRO A 228 -0.86 17.85 0.95
N GLU A 229 -1.42 18.77 1.74
CA GLU A 229 -1.38 18.67 3.20
C GLU A 229 -2.71 19.05 3.84
N TRP A 230 -3.07 18.31 4.90
CA TRP A 230 -4.22 18.60 5.75
C TRP A 230 -3.82 18.49 7.23
N THR A 231 -4.59 19.12 8.10
CA THR A 231 -4.52 18.87 9.55
C THR A 231 -5.82 18.21 10.02
N THR A 232 -5.71 17.07 10.69
CA THR A 232 -6.87 16.39 11.26
C THR A 232 -7.48 17.19 12.40
N ALA A 233 -8.78 17.02 12.62
CA ALA A 233 -9.54 17.78 13.60
C ALA A 233 -8.96 17.63 15.03
N ASN A 234 -9.01 18.72 15.79
CA ASN A 234 -8.63 18.76 17.20
C ASN A 234 -9.85 18.68 18.14
N THR A 235 -10.77 17.76 17.85
CA THR A 235 -12.04 17.63 18.58
C THR A 235 -11.92 16.56 19.67
N PRO A 236 -12.47 16.79 20.89
CA PRO A 236 -12.62 15.74 21.89
C PRO A 236 -13.41 14.54 21.32
N GLY A 237 -12.94 13.31 21.57
CA GLY A 237 -13.53 12.09 21.02
C GLY A 237 -12.75 11.47 19.86
N ILE A 238 -11.88 12.23 19.19
CA ILE A 238 -10.86 11.65 18.29
C ILE A 238 -9.66 11.22 19.13
N GLU A 239 -9.10 10.05 18.82
CA GLU A 239 -7.99 9.43 19.54
C GLU A 239 -6.67 10.19 19.31
N ASP A 240 -5.79 10.23 20.31
CA ASP A 240 -4.53 11.01 20.26
C ASP A 240 -3.60 10.65 19.09
N ALA A 241 -3.68 9.40 18.61
CA ALA A 241 -2.94 8.94 17.45
C ALA A 241 -3.40 9.63 16.15
N ILE A 242 -4.67 10.05 16.07
CA ILE A 242 -5.29 10.63 14.87
C ILE A 242 -5.53 12.14 15.02
N ARG A 243 -5.79 12.61 16.25
CA ARG A 243 -6.15 14.00 16.57
C ARG A 243 -4.98 14.97 16.35
N ASN A 244 -5.28 16.10 15.71
CA ASN A 244 -4.34 17.21 15.49
C ASN A 244 -3.01 16.75 14.86
N LYS A 245 -3.10 15.97 13.79
CA LYS A 245 -1.97 15.46 13.01
C LYS A 245 -1.93 16.17 11.66
N VAL A 246 -0.73 16.58 11.26
CA VAL A 246 -0.47 17.00 9.89
C VAL A 246 -0.28 15.74 9.06
N ILE A 247 -1.02 15.63 7.96
CA ILE A 247 -1.00 14.49 7.05
C ILE A 247 -0.81 14.99 5.62
N ARG A 248 -0.17 14.19 4.76
CA ARG A 248 0.13 14.57 3.38
C ARG A 248 -0.46 13.61 2.33
N PRO A 249 -1.79 13.55 2.17
CA PRO A 249 -2.42 12.59 1.28
C PRO A 249 -2.34 12.95 -0.21
N TYR A 250 -2.00 14.20 -0.55
CA TYR A 250 -2.04 14.73 -1.92
C TYR A 250 -3.41 14.49 -2.58
N ALA A 251 -4.47 14.93 -1.91
CA ALA A 251 -5.86 14.80 -2.36
C ALA A 251 -6.75 15.82 -1.64
N ASP A 252 -7.69 16.41 -2.36
CA ASP A 252 -8.79 17.22 -1.81
C ASP A 252 -10.05 16.42 -1.46
N PHE A 253 -10.11 15.16 -1.92
CA PHE A 253 -11.25 14.25 -1.78
C PHE A 253 -12.51 14.69 -2.53
N MET A 254 -12.42 15.69 -3.41
CA MET A 254 -13.54 16.22 -4.18
C MET A 254 -13.70 15.50 -5.52
N LEU A 255 -14.85 15.73 -6.15
CA LEU A 255 -15.16 15.30 -7.50
C LEU A 255 -14.55 16.26 -8.52
N HIS A 256 -13.96 15.70 -9.57
CA HIS A 256 -13.42 16.44 -10.72
C HIS A 256 -13.77 15.74 -12.03
N ASP A 257 -14.10 16.53 -13.05
CA ASP A 257 -14.34 16.02 -14.40
C ASP A 257 -13.05 15.44 -15.01
N MET A 258 -13.03 14.12 -15.22
CA MET A 258 -11.92 13.39 -15.82
C MET A 258 -11.99 13.32 -17.36
N GLY A 259 -12.95 14.02 -17.99
CA GLY A 259 -13.15 14.06 -19.42
C GLY A 259 -13.36 12.68 -20.00
N LEU A 260 -12.52 12.29 -20.97
CA LEU A 260 -12.57 10.94 -21.57
C LEU A 260 -12.14 9.82 -20.60
N GLN A 261 -11.54 10.15 -19.46
CA GLN A 261 -11.29 9.19 -18.38
C GLN A 261 -12.44 9.11 -17.37
N GLY A 262 -13.60 9.71 -17.64
CA GLY A 262 -14.83 9.40 -16.93
C GLY A 262 -15.15 7.90 -16.94
N ASP A 263 -15.85 7.42 -15.91
CA ASP A 263 -16.25 6.01 -15.83
C ASP A 263 -17.66 5.76 -16.39
N GLY A 264 -18.38 6.80 -16.81
CA GLY A 264 -19.71 6.68 -17.39
C GLY A 264 -20.82 6.37 -16.38
N VAL A 265 -20.52 6.37 -15.07
CA VAL A 265 -21.47 6.02 -14.01
C VAL A 265 -21.77 7.25 -13.18
N SER A 266 -23.03 7.68 -13.13
CA SER A 266 -23.46 8.71 -12.18
C SER A 266 -23.82 8.12 -10.81
N ASP A 267 -23.51 8.83 -9.73
CA ASP A 267 -23.87 8.43 -8.36
C ASP A 267 -24.28 9.68 -7.57
N GLY A 268 -25.55 9.74 -7.16
CA GLY A 268 -26.10 10.91 -6.48
C GLY A 268 -25.91 12.18 -7.30
N TYR A 269 -25.07 13.09 -6.81
CA TYR A 269 -24.74 14.34 -7.50
C TYR A 269 -23.47 14.27 -8.36
N ALA A 270 -22.71 13.17 -8.31
CA ALA A 270 -21.56 12.93 -9.16
C ALA A 270 -22.01 12.54 -10.56
N SER A 271 -21.52 13.25 -11.57
CA SER A 271 -21.79 12.96 -12.97
C SER A 271 -21.00 11.74 -13.47
N GLU A 272 -21.24 11.38 -14.73
CA GLU A 272 -20.57 10.28 -15.42
C GLU A 272 -19.07 10.50 -15.64
N THR A 273 -18.64 11.76 -15.73
CA THR A 273 -17.23 12.12 -15.96
C THR A 273 -16.48 12.43 -14.68
N GLU A 274 -17.19 12.76 -13.61
CA GLU A 274 -16.57 13.14 -12.35
C GLU A 274 -16.06 11.95 -11.55
N LEU A 275 -14.82 12.01 -11.07
CA LEU A 275 -14.27 11.04 -10.13
C LEU A 275 -13.64 11.76 -8.96
N ARG A 276 -13.65 11.10 -7.81
CA ARG A 276 -13.00 11.60 -6.61
C ARG A 276 -11.48 11.58 -6.79
N THR A 277 -10.77 12.64 -6.42
CA THR A 277 -9.30 12.62 -6.30
C THR A 277 -8.85 11.64 -5.22
N PRO A 278 -8.21 10.49 -5.57
CA PRO A 278 -7.69 9.57 -4.57
C PRO A 278 -6.39 10.09 -3.94
N THR A 279 -6.08 9.61 -2.73
CA THR A 279 -4.77 9.88 -2.11
C THR A 279 -3.64 9.35 -3.00
N LEU A 280 -2.56 10.09 -3.14
CA LEU A 280 -1.33 9.59 -3.77
C LEU A 280 -0.44 8.79 -2.80
N TRP A 281 -0.90 8.55 -1.58
CA TRP A 281 -0.25 7.63 -0.67
C TRP A 281 -0.04 6.26 -1.30
N ASN A 282 1.17 5.75 -1.09
CA ASN A 282 1.62 4.48 -1.62
C ASN A 282 1.51 4.34 -3.14
N LEU A 283 1.67 5.44 -3.87
CA LEU A 283 1.66 5.42 -5.34
C LEU A 283 2.78 4.54 -5.90
N ARG A 284 3.93 4.46 -5.22
CA ARG A 284 5.11 3.67 -5.61
C ARG A 284 4.75 2.23 -6.01
N THR A 285 3.91 1.56 -5.23
CA THR A 285 3.56 0.16 -5.46
C THR A 285 2.27 -0.01 -6.27
N ARG A 286 1.60 1.09 -6.65
CA ARG A 286 0.31 1.04 -7.34
C ARG A 286 0.48 0.56 -8.79
N ASP A 287 -0.07 -0.61 -9.06
CA ASP A 287 -0.24 -1.18 -10.39
C ASP A 287 -1.53 -2.04 -10.42
N PRO A 288 -2.53 -1.71 -11.24
CA PRO A 288 -2.58 -0.59 -12.19
C PRO A 288 -3.01 0.77 -11.59
N MET A 289 -2.78 1.85 -12.33
CA MET A 289 -3.17 3.23 -12.01
C MET A 289 -4.46 3.65 -12.74
N LEU A 290 -5.05 4.76 -12.28
CA LEU A 290 -6.40 5.25 -12.64
C LEU A 290 -7.53 4.35 -12.12
N HIS A 291 -8.77 4.77 -12.31
CA HIS A 291 -9.94 4.05 -11.80
C HIS A 291 -10.24 2.76 -12.56
N ASN A 292 -9.90 2.69 -13.83
CA ASN A 292 -10.15 1.55 -14.73
C ASN A 292 -8.90 0.70 -14.98
N GLY A 293 -7.76 1.06 -14.38
CA GLY A 293 -6.50 0.38 -14.61
C GLY A 293 -5.83 0.68 -15.95
N ALA A 294 -6.20 1.75 -16.65
CA ALA A 294 -5.69 2.05 -18.00
C ALA A 294 -4.17 2.30 -18.08
N ALA A 295 -3.51 2.60 -16.96
CA ALA A 295 -2.06 2.70 -16.87
C ALA A 295 -1.51 1.54 -16.02
N ALA A 296 -1.06 0.46 -16.67
CA ALA A 296 -0.68 -0.80 -16.02
C ALA A 296 0.68 -1.33 -16.49
N GLY A 297 1.38 -2.06 -15.62
CA GLY A 297 2.65 -2.72 -15.92
C GLY A 297 3.82 -1.75 -16.14
N GLY A 298 4.92 -2.30 -16.68
CA GLY A 298 6.13 -1.53 -17.02
C GLY A 298 6.86 -0.93 -15.83
N LEU A 299 7.83 -0.04 -16.12
CA LEU A 299 8.52 0.70 -15.07
C LEU A 299 7.56 1.70 -14.41
N PHE A 300 7.75 1.95 -13.11
CA PHE A 300 6.96 2.94 -12.37
C PHE A 300 6.91 4.30 -13.10
N SER A 301 8.04 4.75 -13.62
CA SER A 301 8.16 6.03 -14.33
C SER A 301 7.32 6.10 -15.61
N GLU A 302 7.26 5.02 -16.38
CA GLU A 302 6.46 4.91 -17.61
C GLU A 302 4.97 4.87 -17.28
N ARG A 303 4.60 4.12 -16.24
CA ARG A 303 3.22 4.01 -15.76
C ARG A 303 2.68 5.34 -15.25
N VAL A 304 3.46 6.06 -14.43
CA VAL A 304 3.11 7.41 -13.96
C VAL A 304 2.95 8.39 -15.13
N ARG A 305 3.89 8.40 -16.08
CA ARG A 305 3.82 9.28 -17.26
C ARG A 305 2.58 8.98 -18.11
N THR A 306 2.22 7.70 -18.24
CA THR A 306 0.98 7.27 -18.91
C THR A 306 -0.25 7.77 -18.16
N ALA A 307 -0.29 7.59 -16.84
CA ALA A 307 -1.39 8.07 -16.02
C ALA A 307 -1.56 9.61 -16.14
N ILE A 308 -0.47 10.38 -16.06
CA ILE A 308 -0.50 11.84 -16.25
C ILE A 308 -1.05 12.20 -17.63
N ALA A 309 -0.57 11.56 -18.70
CA ALA A 309 -1.06 11.84 -20.05
C ALA A 309 -2.57 11.57 -20.20
N LEU A 310 -3.09 10.55 -19.52
CA LEU A 310 -4.52 10.22 -19.54
C LEU A 310 -5.39 11.22 -18.77
N HIS A 311 -4.85 12.06 -17.90
CA HIS A 311 -5.60 13.20 -17.32
C HIS A 311 -5.87 14.32 -18.35
N GLY A 312 -5.18 14.30 -19.49
CA GLY A 312 -5.20 15.35 -20.51
C GLY A 312 -6.53 15.56 -21.25
N PRO A 313 -7.16 14.51 -21.82
CA PRO A 313 -8.24 14.71 -22.78
C PRO A 313 -9.57 15.17 -22.17
N TYR A 314 -9.93 16.44 -22.42
CA TYR A 314 -11.25 17.05 -22.17
C TYR A 314 -11.73 17.08 -20.70
N GLY A 315 -10.83 16.93 -19.73
CA GLY A 315 -11.12 17.04 -18.29
C GLY A 315 -10.34 18.16 -17.61
N GLU A 316 -10.57 18.35 -16.32
CA GLU A 316 -9.92 19.39 -15.49
C GLU A 316 -8.40 19.20 -15.38
N GLY A 317 -7.92 17.96 -15.52
CA GLY A 317 -6.50 17.62 -15.52
C GLY A 317 -5.73 18.05 -16.78
N ALA A 318 -6.41 18.57 -17.82
CA ALA A 318 -5.83 18.91 -19.10
C ALA A 318 -4.62 19.85 -18.99
N GLY A 319 -4.79 20.96 -18.27
CA GLY A 319 -3.73 21.96 -18.11
C GLY A 319 -2.49 21.40 -17.42
N SER A 320 -2.67 20.57 -16.39
CA SER A 320 -1.57 19.95 -15.65
C SER A 320 -0.83 18.89 -16.47
N ALA A 321 -1.56 18.10 -17.26
CA ALA A 321 -0.96 17.12 -18.17
C ALA A 321 -0.13 17.80 -19.28
N ASP A 322 -0.65 18.88 -19.86
CA ASP A 322 0.07 19.68 -20.87
C ASP A 322 1.31 20.37 -20.28
N ALA A 323 1.19 20.96 -19.09
CA ALA A 323 2.31 21.58 -18.39
C ALA A 323 3.42 20.55 -18.09
N PHE A 324 3.05 19.35 -17.63
CA PHE A 324 4.00 18.24 -17.44
C PHE A 324 4.67 17.83 -18.74
N ALA A 325 3.92 17.73 -19.85
CA ALA A 325 4.46 17.35 -21.15
C ALA A 325 5.52 18.34 -21.66
N GLN A 326 5.37 19.62 -21.33
CA GLN A 326 6.28 20.72 -21.70
C GLN A 326 7.53 20.83 -20.82
N LEU A 327 7.60 20.13 -19.68
CA LEU A 327 8.78 20.11 -18.83
C LEU A 327 10.01 19.55 -19.56
N SER A 328 11.20 19.96 -19.10
CA SER A 328 12.44 19.29 -19.49
C SER A 328 12.45 17.83 -18.99
N GLU A 329 13.19 16.94 -19.64
CA GLU A 329 13.27 15.55 -19.16
C GLU A 329 13.85 15.45 -17.74
N GLY A 330 14.76 16.36 -17.35
CA GLY A 330 15.26 16.44 -15.98
C GLY A 330 14.15 16.76 -14.97
N ASP A 331 13.29 17.73 -15.27
CA ASP A 331 12.18 18.10 -14.40
C ASP A 331 11.10 17.01 -14.33
N LYS A 332 10.83 16.32 -15.46
CA LYS A 332 9.95 15.15 -15.46
C LYS A 332 10.49 14.04 -14.57
N VAL A 333 11.80 13.79 -14.61
CA VAL A 333 12.45 12.81 -13.72
C VAL A 333 12.33 13.24 -12.27
N LEU A 334 12.57 14.51 -11.93
CA LEU A 334 12.42 15.01 -10.56
C LEU A 334 10.99 14.85 -10.03
N LEU A 335 9.96 15.22 -10.81
CA LEU A 335 8.56 15.04 -10.43
C LEU A 335 8.21 13.55 -10.24
N VAL A 336 8.63 12.70 -11.18
CA VAL A 336 8.38 11.25 -11.07
C VAL A 336 9.11 10.65 -9.87
N SER A 337 10.33 11.09 -9.55
CA SER A 337 11.05 10.68 -8.35
C SER A 337 10.33 11.09 -7.08
N PHE A 338 9.74 12.29 -7.04
CA PHE A 338 8.87 12.70 -5.94
C PHE A 338 7.65 11.78 -5.81
N LEU A 339 6.95 11.47 -6.90
CA LEU A 339 5.83 10.52 -6.87
C LEU A 339 6.27 9.11 -6.45
N ASN A 340 7.50 8.69 -6.81
CA ASN A 340 8.09 7.42 -6.41
C ASN A 340 8.48 7.36 -4.92
N SER A 341 8.61 8.52 -4.27
CA SER A 341 8.86 8.60 -2.82
C SER A 341 7.62 8.24 -2.01
N LEU A 342 6.42 8.42 -2.58
CA LEU A 342 5.14 8.17 -1.92
C LEU A 342 4.89 6.66 -1.81
N GLY A 343 5.14 6.08 -0.64
CA GLY A 343 5.15 4.64 -0.37
C GLY A 343 6.53 4.01 -0.30
N ARG A 344 7.62 4.79 -0.37
CA ARG A 344 8.98 4.25 -0.17
C ARG A 344 9.24 4.10 1.32
N VAL A 345 9.61 2.90 1.75
CA VAL A 345 10.07 2.60 3.12
C VAL A 345 11.45 3.22 3.33
N GLU A 346 11.76 3.66 4.55
CA GLU A 346 13.11 4.11 4.89
C GLU A 346 14.08 2.95 4.76
N PHE A 347 15.31 3.21 4.34
CA PHE A 347 16.37 2.23 4.10
C PHE A 347 16.15 1.19 2.99
N ASP A 348 14.92 0.98 2.50
CA ASP A 348 14.61 0.12 1.34
C ASP A 348 15.17 0.72 0.04
N ASP A 349 16.44 0.43 -0.23
CA ASP A 349 17.19 1.01 -1.33
C ASP A 349 16.77 0.39 -2.65
N ASN A 350 16.60 -0.94 -2.68
CA ASN A 350 16.24 -1.69 -3.87
C ASN A 350 14.74 -1.57 -4.23
N GLY A 351 13.89 -1.14 -3.28
CA GLY A 351 12.46 -0.93 -3.47
C GLY A 351 11.60 -2.18 -3.43
N ASP A 352 12.08 -3.29 -2.84
CA ASP A 352 11.35 -4.55 -2.72
C ASP A 352 10.40 -4.59 -1.51
N GLY A 353 10.46 -3.57 -0.64
CA GLY A 353 9.61 -3.42 0.54
C GLY A 353 10.16 -4.08 1.80
N HIS A 354 11.36 -4.65 1.77
CA HIS A 354 12.03 -5.28 2.91
C HIS A 354 13.35 -4.57 3.20
N VAL A 355 13.64 -4.31 4.48
CA VAL A 355 14.96 -3.78 4.89
C VAL A 355 15.85 -4.95 5.31
N ASN A 356 16.73 -5.40 4.42
CA ASN A 356 17.53 -6.60 4.60
C ASN A 356 19.02 -6.37 4.26
N ILE A 357 19.80 -7.46 4.12
CA ILE A 357 21.24 -7.40 3.90
C ILE A 357 21.62 -6.62 2.63
N ILE A 358 20.79 -6.66 1.59
CA ILE A 358 21.01 -5.90 0.36
C ILE A 358 21.00 -4.39 0.67
N ASP A 359 20.07 -3.94 1.51
CA ASP A 359 19.96 -2.55 1.94
C ASP A 359 21.08 -2.15 2.90
N PHE A 360 21.55 -3.09 3.73
CA PHE A 360 22.71 -2.86 4.59
C PHE A 360 23.97 -2.60 3.75
N ILE A 361 24.21 -3.39 2.71
CA ILE A 361 25.34 -3.21 1.80
C ILE A 361 25.24 -1.84 1.11
N ALA A 362 24.05 -1.45 0.65
CA ALA A 362 23.81 -0.13 0.06
C ALA A 362 24.06 1.01 1.07
N PHE A 363 23.54 0.88 2.29
CA PHE A 363 23.76 1.83 3.38
C PHE A 363 25.26 2.00 3.69
N LYS A 364 25.98 0.88 3.87
CA LYS A 364 27.43 0.87 4.15
C LYS A 364 28.22 1.53 3.03
N ALA A 365 27.83 1.32 1.77
CA ALA A 365 28.44 2.00 0.62
C ALA A 365 28.17 3.50 0.59
N ALA A 366 27.04 3.95 1.16
CA ALA A 366 26.65 5.35 1.23
C ALA A 366 27.17 6.08 2.49
N LEU A 367 27.74 5.36 3.46
CA LEU A 367 28.20 5.92 4.73
C LEU A 367 29.25 7.04 4.51
N GLY A 368 29.03 8.17 5.16
CA GLY A 368 29.86 9.38 5.06
C GLY A 368 29.62 10.22 3.80
N SER A 369 28.74 9.79 2.89
CA SER A 369 28.36 10.60 1.73
C SER A 369 27.35 11.68 2.10
N SER A 370 27.41 12.81 1.36
CA SER A 370 26.38 13.84 1.45
C SER A 370 25.10 13.40 0.76
N SER A 371 23.96 13.68 1.36
CA SER A 371 22.63 13.38 0.85
C SER A 371 21.83 14.66 0.65
N THR A 372 20.99 14.67 -0.38
CA THR A 372 19.92 15.67 -0.54
C THR A 372 18.62 14.93 -0.85
N PRO A 373 17.43 15.54 -0.67
CA PRO A 373 16.18 14.86 -0.99
C PRO A 373 16.04 14.38 -2.45
N ASN A 374 16.88 14.84 -3.38
CA ASN A 374 16.86 14.45 -4.79
C ASN A 374 17.91 13.38 -5.16
N THR A 375 18.75 12.96 -4.22
CA THR A 375 19.77 11.93 -4.48
C THR A 375 19.23 10.52 -4.17
N PRO A 376 19.70 9.47 -4.86
CA PRO A 376 19.28 8.09 -4.58
C PRO A 376 19.46 7.68 -3.12
N ASN A 377 20.60 8.06 -2.52
CA ASN A 377 20.96 7.72 -1.14
C ASN A 377 20.13 8.43 -0.06
N ALA A 378 19.19 9.30 -0.45
CA ALA A 378 18.31 9.98 0.50
C ALA A 378 17.41 9.02 1.29
N VAL A 379 17.30 7.77 0.83
CA VAL A 379 16.66 6.67 1.55
C VAL A 379 17.41 6.24 2.82
N HIS A 380 18.69 6.59 2.92
CA HIS A 380 19.53 6.27 4.07
C HIS A 380 19.73 7.45 5.03
N ASP A 381 19.24 8.65 4.69
CA ASP A 381 19.34 9.88 5.50
C ASP A 381 17.98 10.14 6.19
N ILE A 382 17.68 9.32 7.20
CA ILE A 382 16.36 9.30 7.85
C ILE A 382 16.12 10.55 8.70
N ASN A 383 17.19 11.14 9.24
CA ASN A 383 17.13 12.32 10.09
C ASN A 383 17.14 13.63 9.26
N GLN A 384 17.44 13.53 7.95
CA GLN A 384 17.47 14.61 6.97
C GLN A 384 18.48 15.72 7.28
N ASP A 385 19.61 15.38 7.91
CA ASP A 385 20.70 16.31 8.21
C ASP A 385 21.67 16.51 7.03
N GLY A 386 21.50 15.71 5.97
CA GLY A 386 22.26 15.79 4.72
C GLY A 386 23.54 14.98 4.71
N ILE A 387 23.80 14.12 5.71
CA ILE A 387 24.96 13.21 5.74
C ILE A 387 24.52 11.84 6.25
N ILE A 388 24.84 10.80 5.49
CA ILE A 388 24.55 9.42 5.92
C ILE A 388 25.60 9.00 6.93
N SER A 389 25.18 8.70 8.16
CA SER A 389 26.07 8.54 9.29
C SER A 389 25.68 7.37 10.20
N VAL A 390 26.48 7.14 11.24
CA VAL A 390 26.13 6.18 12.30
C VAL A 390 24.85 6.57 13.07
N ALA A 391 24.44 7.84 13.01
CA ALA A 391 23.18 8.29 13.61
C ALA A 391 21.98 7.72 12.83
N ASP A 392 22.06 7.68 11.50
CA ASP A 392 21.04 7.05 10.65
C ASP A 392 21.03 5.54 10.81
N PHE A 393 22.22 4.95 10.97
CA PHE A 393 22.36 3.51 11.15
C PHE A 393 21.67 2.99 12.41
N ALA A 394 21.58 3.79 13.47
CA ALA A 394 20.82 3.43 14.67
C ALA A 394 19.33 3.21 14.39
N TYR A 395 18.78 3.85 13.35
CA TYR A 395 17.43 3.61 12.86
C TYR A 395 17.38 2.46 11.86
N PHE A 396 18.41 2.30 11.02
CA PHE A 396 18.54 1.14 10.14
C PHE A 396 18.41 -0.16 10.94
N MET A 397 19.13 -0.28 12.06
CA MET A 397 19.05 -1.47 12.92
C MET A 397 17.66 -1.73 13.52
N GLN A 398 16.83 -0.70 13.67
CA GLN A 398 15.43 -0.87 14.14
C GLN A 398 14.50 -1.33 13.02
N ALA A 399 14.83 -1.00 11.77
CA ALA A 399 14.07 -1.37 10.58
C ALA A 399 14.50 -2.72 9.99
N TYR A 400 15.75 -3.14 10.24
CA TYR A 400 16.32 -4.36 9.69
C TYR A 400 15.52 -5.61 10.08
N GLU A 401 15.13 -6.39 9.07
CA GLU A 401 14.27 -7.56 9.21
C GLU A 401 15.06 -8.87 9.38
N GLY A 402 16.37 -8.84 9.14
CA GLY A 402 17.24 -10.00 9.28
C GLY A 402 17.74 -10.24 10.70
N GLU A 403 18.50 -11.33 10.88
CA GLU A 403 19.19 -11.59 12.14
C GLU A 403 20.32 -10.57 12.36
N ASN A 404 20.37 -9.99 13.56
CA ASN A 404 21.39 -9.05 13.96
C ASN A 404 21.74 -9.33 15.43
N GLY A 405 22.68 -10.27 15.63
CA GLY A 405 23.09 -10.78 16.92
C GLY A 405 24.30 -10.04 17.51
N ASP A 406 25.00 -10.70 18.42
CA ASP A 406 26.32 -10.33 18.94
C ASP A 406 27.07 -11.65 19.12
N CYS A 407 27.51 -12.21 17.99
CA CYS A 407 28.01 -13.57 17.94
C CYS A 407 29.42 -13.72 18.56
N ASN A 408 30.22 -12.65 18.53
CA ASN A 408 31.53 -12.60 19.18
C ASN A 408 31.43 -12.22 20.69
N GLY A 409 30.23 -11.86 21.16
CA GLY A 409 29.93 -11.58 22.57
C GLY A 409 30.61 -10.32 23.12
N ASN A 410 30.96 -9.37 22.25
CA ASN A 410 31.67 -8.15 22.62
C ASN A 410 30.73 -7.03 23.12
N GLY A 411 29.41 -7.25 23.07
CA GLY A 411 28.37 -6.30 23.44
C GLY A 411 27.98 -5.32 22.33
N VAL A 412 28.48 -5.52 21.11
CA VAL A 412 28.19 -4.75 19.89
C VAL A 412 27.48 -5.68 18.92
N ALA A 413 26.44 -5.16 18.26
CA ALA A 413 25.68 -5.96 17.31
C ALA A 413 26.52 -6.29 16.07
N ASP A 414 26.30 -7.44 15.47
CA ASP A 414 27.06 -7.94 14.32
C ASP A 414 27.09 -6.93 13.16
N LEU A 415 25.93 -6.36 12.79
CA LEU A 415 25.90 -5.34 11.74
C LEU A 415 26.66 -4.05 12.10
N MET A 416 26.73 -3.69 13.40
CA MET A 416 27.58 -2.57 13.84
C MET A 416 29.06 -2.89 13.65
N ASP A 417 29.49 -4.10 14.01
CA ASP A 417 30.87 -4.54 13.81
C ASP A 417 31.24 -4.57 12.33
N LEU A 418 30.31 -5.01 11.46
CA LEU A 418 30.47 -4.97 10.01
C LEU A 418 30.49 -3.54 9.45
N LEU A 419 29.70 -2.62 10.01
CA LEU A 419 29.70 -1.23 9.59
C LEU A 419 31.01 -0.52 9.95
N THR A 420 31.51 -0.72 11.18
CA THR A 420 32.74 -0.08 11.67
C THR A 420 34.02 -0.79 11.20
N GLY A 421 33.89 -1.98 10.62
CA GLY A 421 35.02 -2.79 10.16
C GLY A 421 35.77 -3.46 11.30
N THR A 422 35.12 -3.66 12.45
CA THR A 422 35.66 -4.44 13.58
C THR A 422 35.70 -5.93 13.22
N SER A 423 34.70 -6.39 12.46
CA SER A 423 34.62 -7.74 11.93
C SER A 423 34.58 -7.73 10.39
N VAL A 424 35.01 -8.85 9.79
CA VAL A 424 35.03 -9.06 8.34
C VAL A 424 33.78 -9.85 7.95
N ASP A 425 33.20 -9.49 6.81
CA ASP A 425 32.13 -10.22 6.12
C ASP A 425 32.58 -10.33 4.66
N ALA A 426 33.28 -11.41 4.33
CA ALA A 426 33.94 -11.59 3.04
C ALA A 426 32.95 -12.00 1.94
N ASP A 427 31.89 -12.72 2.29
CA ASP A 427 30.88 -13.21 1.36
C ASP A 427 29.62 -12.31 1.26
N LEU A 428 29.57 -11.24 2.07
CA LEU A 428 28.50 -10.23 2.13
C LEU A 428 27.15 -10.83 2.54
N ASN A 429 27.16 -11.85 3.40
CA ASN A 429 25.95 -12.51 3.88
C ASN A 429 25.34 -11.83 5.11
N GLY A 430 26.01 -10.82 5.70
CA GLY A 430 25.54 -10.07 6.85
C GLY A 430 25.89 -10.68 8.21
N LEU A 431 26.62 -11.79 8.23
CA LEU A 431 27.20 -12.41 9.41
C LEU A 431 28.72 -12.22 9.38
N PRO A 432 29.33 -11.78 10.49
CA PRO A 432 30.78 -11.81 10.62
C PRO A 432 31.36 -13.19 10.32
N ASP A 433 32.41 -13.28 9.50
CA ASP A 433 33.11 -14.53 9.14
C ASP A 433 33.56 -15.30 10.40
N GLU A 434 33.90 -14.57 11.46
CA GLU A 434 34.31 -15.13 12.76
C GLU A 434 33.21 -15.87 13.52
N CYS A 435 31.98 -15.67 13.09
CA CYS A 435 30.78 -16.25 13.66
C CYS A 435 30.22 -17.40 12.83
N VAL A 436 30.79 -17.64 11.64
CA VAL A 436 30.52 -18.84 10.88
C VAL A 436 31.44 -19.95 11.40
N PRO A 437 30.89 -21.04 11.98
CA PRO A 437 31.72 -22.14 12.43
C PRO A 437 32.44 -22.76 11.23
N CYS A 438 33.77 -22.85 11.31
CA CYS A 438 34.58 -23.60 10.35
C CYS A 438 35.10 -24.88 11.01
N PRO A 439 34.26 -25.90 11.23
CA PRO A 439 34.62 -27.06 12.05
C PRO A 439 35.77 -27.87 11.46
N ALA A 440 36.04 -27.75 10.16
CA ALA A 440 37.16 -28.41 9.47
C ALA A 440 38.48 -27.62 9.50
N ASP A 441 38.50 -26.38 10.00
CA ASP A 441 39.74 -25.63 10.27
C ASP A 441 40.25 -25.97 11.66
N PHE A 442 41.14 -26.96 11.71
CA PHE A 442 41.73 -27.43 12.96
C PHE A 442 42.93 -26.60 13.40
N THR A 443 43.46 -25.77 12.50
CA THR A 443 44.62 -24.91 12.79
C THR A 443 44.24 -23.50 13.23
N GLY A 444 42.99 -23.10 13.02
CA GLY A 444 42.41 -21.82 13.42
C GLY A 444 42.90 -20.64 12.57
N ASP A 445 43.35 -20.90 11.34
CA ASP A 445 43.86 -19.88 10.41
C ASP A 445 42.82 -19.42 9.37
N ARG A 446 41.59 -19.88 9.50
CA ARG A 446 40.43 -19.69 8.59
C ARG A 446 40.66 -20.23 7.18
N LEU A 447 41.50 -21.25 7.03
CA LEU A 447 41.79 -21.87 5.75
C LEU A 447 41.86 -23.40 5.87
N VAL A 448 40.80 -24.10 5.45
CA VAL A 448 40.81 -25.56 5.38
C VAL A 448 41.76 -26.00 4.27
N SER A 449 42.92 -26.52 4.67
CA SER A 449 44.05 -26.78 3.78
C SER A 449 44.75 -28.10 4.08
N GLY A 450 45.91 -28.28 3.46
CA GLY A 450 46.79 -29.41 3.74
C GLY A 450 47.26 -29.47 5.20
N ALA A 451 47.24 -28.33 5.92
CA ALA A 451 47.58 -28.29 7.33
C ALA A 451 46.52 -29.00 8.17
N ASP A 452 45.23 -28.71 7.96
CA ASP A 452 44.09 -29.33 8.66
C ASP A 452 43.94 -30.79 8.30
N LEU A 453 44.16 -31.13 7.03
CA LEU A 453 44.23 -32.53 6.61
C LEU A 453 45.33 -33.28 7.37
N GLY A 454 46.48 -32.64 7.60
CA GLY A 454 47.54 -33.20 8.42
C GLY A 454 47.12 -33.46 9.86
N VAL A 455 46.33 -32.56 10.45
CA VAL A 455 45.76 -32.72 11.80
C VAL A 455 44.77 -33.90 11.84
N LEU A 456 43.83 -33.97 10.90
CA LEU A 456 42.84 -35.06 10.80
C LEU A 456 43.50 -36.42 10.60
N LEU A 457 44.49 -36.52 9.71
CA LEU A 457 45.22 -37.77 9.49
C LEU A 457 46.07 -38.18 10.71
N GLY A 458 46.51 -37.21 11.53
CA GLY A 458 47.25 -37.47 12.77
C GLY A 458 46.39 -38.12 13.87
N THR A 459 45.07 -37.93 13.82
CA THR A 459 44.10 -38.48 14.78
C THR A 459 43.28 -39.63 14.20
N TRP A 460 43.68 -40.18 13.06
CA TRP A 460 42.93 -41.24 12.37
C TRP A 460 42.66 -42.46 13.28
N GLY A 461 41.39 -42.88 13.32
CA GLY A 461 40.92 -43.99 14.15
C GLY A 461 40.83 -43.69 15.64
N GLN A 462 41.01 -42.44 16.07
CA GLN A 462 40.74 -42.00 17.44
C GLN A 462 39.25 -41.67 17.63
N SER A 463 38.81 -41.72 18.89
CA SER A 463 37.44 -41.41 19.33
C SER A 463 37.46 -40.17 20.21
N ASP A 464 36.34 -39.43 20.25
CA ASP A 464 36.13 -38.24 21.08
C ASP A 464 37.19 -37.14 20.89
N VAL A 465 37.67 -36.94 19.65
CA VAL A 465 38.62 -35.89 19.28
C VAL A 465 37.97 -34.84 18.38
N PRO A 466 38.40 -33.56 18.40
CA PRO A 466 37.77 -32.49 17.62
C PRO A 466 37.74 -32.72 16.10
N THR A 467 38.56 -33.64 15.58
CA THR A 467 38.62 -33.99 14.16
C THR A 467 37.55 -35.00 13.71
N ASP A 468 36.73 -35.49 14.63
CA ASP A 468 35.51 -36.27 14.34
C ASP A 468 34.39 -35.28 13.98
N LEU A 469 34.31 -34.97 12.68
CA LEU A 469 33.44 -33.92 12.13
C LEU A 469 31.99 -34.38 12.03
N ASN A 470 31.73 -35.67 11.88
CA ASN A 470 30.38 -36.23 11.82
C ASN A 470 29.84 -36.68 13.19
N ALA A 471 30.68 -36.62 14.23
CA ALA A 471 30.38 -37.01 15.60
C ALA A 471 29.91 -38.47 15.73
N ASP A 472 30.42 -39.37 14.88
CA ASP A 472 30.09 -40.80 14.92
C ASP A 472 30.95 -41.60 15.92
N GLY A 473 31.91 -40.93 16.56
CA GLY A 473 32.81 -41.48 17.55
C GLY A 473 34.10 -42.04 16.95
N ASN A 474 34.36 -41.94 15.64
CA ASN A 474 35.61 -42.37 15.02
C ASN A 474 36.08 -41.45 13.88
N VAL A 475 37.32 -40.97 13.96
CA VAL A 475 37.93 -40.23 12.84
C VAL A 475 38.27 -41.18 11.69
N GLY A 476 37.63 -40.99 10.53
CA GLY A 476 37.82 -41.86 9.38
C GLY A 476 37.48 -41.22 8.03
N GLY A 477 37.12 -42.08 7.07
CA GLY A 477 36.86 -41.66 5.69
C GLY A 477 35.69 -40.69 5.54
N ALA A 478 34.73 -40.73 6.47
CA ALA A 478 33.59 -39.81 6.49
C ALA A 478 34.05 -38.39 6.86
N ASP A 479 34.88 -38.24 7.90
CA ASP A 479 35.44 -36.95 8.32
C ASP A 479 36.38 -36.37 7.27
N LEU A 480 37.20 -37.23 6.64
CA LEU A 480 38.01 -36.82 5.50
C LEU A 480 37.15 -36.27 4.36
N GLY A 481 36.01 -36.90 4.08
CA GLY A 481 35.05 -36.42 3.09
C GLY A 481 34.48 -35.05 3.44
N LEU A 482 34.15 -34.81 4.71
CA LEU A 482 33.66 -33.52 5.22
C LEU A 482 34.73 -32.43 5.14
N LEU A 483 35.97 -32.73 5.55
CA LEU A 483 37.09 -31.79 5.45
C LEU A 483 37.39 -31.41 3.99
N LEU A 484 37.43 -32.39 3.09
CA LEU A 484 37.65 -32.12 1.65
C LEU A 484 36.47 -31.37 1.01
N GLY A 485 35.25 -31.59 1.51
CA GLY A 485 34.07 -30.84 1.10
C GLY A 485 34.13 -29.36 1.52
N ALA A 486 34.85 -29.06 2.60
CA ALA A 486 35.08 -27.71 3.11
C ALA A 486 36.41 -27.08 2.64
N TRP A 487 37.12 -27.70 1.69
CA TRP A 487 38.46 -27.27 1.30
C TRP A 487 38.50 -25.87 0.70
N GLY A 488 39.35 -25.00 1.24
CA GLY A 488 39.45 -23.60 0.86
C GLY A 488 39.31 -22.65 2.06
N PRO A 489 39.24 -21.34 1.80
CA PRO A 489 38.98 -20.36 2.86
C PRO A 489 37.65 -20.66 3.54
N CYS A 490 37.62 -20.53 4.87
CA CYS A 490 36.37 -20.54 5.62
C CYS A 490 35.50 -19.35 5.20
N PRO A 491 34.15 -19.47 5.26
CA PRO A 491 33.23 -18.38 4.95
C PRO A 491 33.54 -17.11 5.74
#